data_AF-A0A9E2GPE4-F1
#
_entry.id   AF-A0A9E2GPE4-F1
#
_cell.length_a   1.000
_cell.length_b   1.000
_cell.length_c   1.000
_cell.angle_alpha   90.00
_cell.angle_beta   90.00
_cell.angle_gamma   90.00
#
_symmetry.space_group_name_H-M   'P 1'
#
loop_
_entity.id
_entity.type
_entity.pdbx_description
1 polymer ?
#
loop_
_entity_poly.entity_id
_entity_poly.type
_entity_poly.pdbx_seq_one_letter_code
_entity_poly.pdbx_strand_id
1 'polypeptide(L)'
;MATLDDQRNEFIEASLVYRHSPSDGTRLRLALALLVPGAPWRDDARAAQLLDAIDSTPSPRHDLVVLLERMAQLRRDDIRRCEQKIEAIRDERRKAEQKLESAREECKRADVLQQKLDELRNIDRDLRNKRPSRRTKP
;
A
#
# COMPACT_ATOMS: atom_id res chain seq x y z
N MET A 1 29.52 9.31 -12.09
CA MET A 1 28.64 8.73 -11.05
C MET A 1 29.31 7.45 -10.58
N ALA A 2 29.44 7.23 -9.27
CA ALA A 2 29.93 5.95 -8.75
C ALA A 2 28.98 4.84 -9.20
N THR A 3 29.52 3.72 -9.66
CA THR A 3 28.72 2.56 -10.05
C THR A 3 28.14 1.88 -8.80
N LEU A 4 27.10 1.05 -8.97
CA LEU A 4 26.55 0.26 -7.86
C LEU A 4 27.62 -0.64 -7.22
N ASP A 5 28.55 -1.14 -8.02
CA ASP A 5 29.67 -1.96 -7.54
C ASP A 5 30.66 -1.14 -6.70
N ASP A 6 30.93 0.12 -7.08
CA ASP A 6 31.75 1.03 -6.28
C ASP A 6 31.12 1.30 -4.92
N GLN A 7 29.80 1.57 -4.90
CA GLN A 7 29.06 1.80 -3.65
C GLN A 7 29.02 0.54 -2.77
N ARG A 8 28.93 -0.64 -3.38
CA ARG A 8 28.97 -1.92 -2.67
C ARG A 8 30.33 -2.18 -2.05
N ASN A 9 31.40 -1.92 -2.79
CA ASN A 9 32.77 -2.06 -2.30
C ASN A 9 33.02 -1.09 -1.14
N GLU A 10 32.57 0.15 -1.25
CA GLU A 10 32.68 1.14 -0.18
C GLU A 10 31.89 0.73 1.08
N PHE A 11 30.71 0.14 0.92
CA PHE A 11 29.95 -0.41 2.04
C PHE A 11 30.68 -1.55 2.74
N ILE A 12 31.28 -2.48 1.97
CA ILE A 12 32.05 -3.60 2.51
C ILE A 12 33.29 -3.08 3.25
N GLU A 13 34.02 -2.14 2.66
CA GLU A 13 35.19 -1.53 3.27
C GLU A 13 34.82 -0.80 4.57
N ALA A 14 33.80 0.05 4.54
CA ALA A 14 33.32 0.77 5.73
C ALA A 14 32.87 -0.20 6.83
N SER A 15 32.21 -1.31 6.46
CA SER A 15 31.79 -2.36 7.39
C SER A 15 32.97 -3.10 8.03
N LEU A 16 34.01 -3.39 7.24
CA LEU A 16 35.23 -4.03 7.72
C LEU A 16 35.97 -3.08 8.65
N VAL A 17 36.23 -1.84 8.24
CA VAL A 17 36.95 -0.85 9.05
C VAL A 17 36.23 -0.61 10.38
N TYR A 18 34.90 -0.48 10.38
CA TYR A 18 34.13 -0.34 11.61
C TYR A 18 34.28 -1.54 12.56
N ARG A 19 34.31 -2.76 12.01
CA ARG A 19 34.50 -3.99 12.81
C ARG A 19 35.88 -4.06 13.47
N HIS A 20 36.92 -3.56 12.79
CA HIS A 20 38.29 -3.60 13.30
C HIS A 20 38.59 -2.43 14.24
N SER A 21 38.07 -1.23 13.95
CA SER A 21 38.30 -0.02 14.74
C SER A 21 37.02 0.82 14.84
N PRO A 22 36.17 0.60 15.86
CA PRO A 22 34.92 1.33 16.02
C PRO A 22 35.17 2.73 16.61
N SER A 23 35.39 3.71 15.73
CA SER A 23 35.47 5.14 16.06
C SER A 23 34.29 5.93 15.46
N ASP A 24 34.01 7.12 15.97
CA ASP A 24 32.91 7.98 15.49
C ASP A 24 33.00 8.26 13.98
N GLY A 25 34.20 8.49 13.46
CA GLY A 25 34.40 8.67 12.01
C GLY A 25 34.04 7.44 11.20
N THR A 26 34.38 6.24 11.68
CA THR A 26 34.05 4.97 11.02
C THR A 26 32.57 4.61 11.16
N ARG A 27 31.93 4.98 12.28
CA ARG A 27 30.48 4.88 12.49
C ARG A 27 29.74 5.74 11.50
N LEU A 28 30.14 7.01 11.37
CA LEU A 28 29.55 7.96 10.45
C LEU A 28 29.71 7.52 8.99
N ARG A 29 30.90 7.04 8.60
CA ARG A 29 31.15 6.50 7.24
C ARG A 29 30.23 5.30 6.94
N LEU A 30 30.08 4.38 7.89
CA LEU A 30 29.18 3.24 7.73
C LEU A 30 27.70 3.68 7.67
N ALA A 31 27.29 4.62 8.52
CA ALA A 31 25.93 5.16 8.52
C ALA A 31 25.59 5.82 7.17
N LEU A 32 26.52 6.58 6.59
CA LEU A 32 26.36 7.17 5.26
C LEU A 32 26.20 6.10 4.17
N ALA A 33 27.01 5.04 4.20
CA ALA A 33 26.91 3.93 3.25
C ALA A 33 25.56 3.18 3.35
N LEU A 34 24.97 3.12 4.56
CA LEU A 34 23.65 2.52 4.80
C LEU A 34 22.49 3.42 4.38
N LEU A 35 22.70 4.73 4.25
CA LEU A 35 21.68 5.71 3.87
C LEU A 35 21.63 5.99 2.36
N VAL A 36 22.49 5.35 1.57
CA VAL A 36 22.54 5.52 0.10
C VAL A 36 21.19 5.16 -0.53
N PRO A 37 20.59 6.06 -1.34
CA PRO A 37 19.31 5.81 -1.99
C PRO A 37 19.43 4.74 -3.07
N GLY A 38 18.46 3.81 -3.10
CA GLY A 38 18.40 2.75 -4.11
C GLY A 38 19.36 1.56 -3.86
N ALA A 39 20.19 1.63 -2.82
CA ALA A 39 21.06 0.52 -2.46
C ALA A 39 20.26 -0.65 -1.86
N PRO A 40 20.54 -1.91 -2.25
CA PRO A 40 19.87 -3.08 -1.71
C PRO A 40 20.31 -3.43 -0.28
N TRP A 41 21.47 -2.93 0.17
CA TRP A 41 21.97 -3.06 1.54
C TRP A 41 21.60 -1.87 2.43
N ARG A 42 20.69 -1.01 1.96
CA ARG A 42 20.22 0.16 2.72
C ARG A 42 19.50 -0.29 3.99
N ASP A 43 19.84 0.33 5.11
CA ASP A 43 19.20 0.07 6.40
C ASP A 43 19.18 1.35 7.25
N ASP A 44 18.06 2.06 7.18
CA ASP A 44 17.86 3.32 7.90
C ASP A 44 17.77 3.10 9.43
N ALA A 45 17.33 1.92 9.88
CA ALA A 45 17.23 1.62 11.31
C ALA A 45 18.62 1.38 11.92
N ARG A 46 19.47 0.61 11.23
CA ARG A 46 20.86 0.40 11.62
C ARG A 46 21.68 1.68 11.51
N ALA A 47 21.45 2.49 10.48
CA ALA A 47 22.10 3.79 10.36
C ALA A 47 21.75 4.70 11.56
N ALA A 48 20.48 4.76 11.96
CA ALA A 48 20.06 5.55 13.13
C ALA A 48 20.73 5.07 14.42
N GLN A 49 20.85 3.76 14.65
CA GLN A 49 21.55 3.20 15.82
C GLN A 49 23.04 3.57 15.86
N LEU A 50 23.69 3.65 14.69
CA LEU A 50 25.10 4.05 14.60
C LEU A 50 25.30 5.54 14.87
N LEU A 51 24.33 6.37 14.50
CA LEU A 51 24.35 7.82 14.67
C LEU A 51 24.09 8.24 16.13
N ASP A 52 23.16 7.57 16.81
CA ASP A 52 22.82 7.81 18.22
C ASP A 52 24.00 7.59 19.19
N ALA A 53 24.96 6.77 18.77
CA ALA A 53 26.14 6.44 19.56
C ALA A 53 27.33 7.40 19.33
N ILE A 54 27.17 8.47 18.57
CA ILE A 54 28.22 9.49 18.32
C ILE A 54 28.09 10.61 19.36
N ASP A 55 29.21 11.07 19.90
CA ASP A 55 29.23 12.09 20.96
C ASP A 55 28.49 13.38 20.55
N SER A 56 27.61 13.85 21.43
CA SER A 56 26.80 15.08 21.25
C SER A 56 27.56 16.39 21.44
N THR A 57 28.89 16.37 21.26
CA THR A 57 29.70 17.58 21.38
C THR A 57 29.41 18.51 20.19
N PRO A 58 29.10 19.80 20.43
CA PRO A 58 28.75 20.73 19.37
C PRO A 58 29.93 20.87 18.40
N SER A 59 29.76 20.29 17.22
CA SER A 59 30.77 20.22 16.17
C SER A 59 30.07 20.14 14.81
N PRO A 60 30.74 20.52 13.69
CA PRO A 60 30.17 20.35 12.35
C PRO A 60 29.81 18.88 12.03
N ARG A 61 30.44 17.93 12.71
CA ARG A 61 30.09 16.51 12.61
C ARG A 61 28.78 16.21 13.31
N HIS A 62 28.54 16.80 14.47
CA HIS A 62 27.26 16.71 15.17
C HIS A 62 26.12 17.28 14.32
N ASP A 63 26.31 18.44 13.68
CA ASP A 63 25.30 19.02 12.78
C ASP A 63 24.95 18.08 11.61
N LEU A 64 25.96 17.41 11.04
CA LEU A 64 25.75 16.39 10.00
C LEU A 64 24.98 15.17 10.54
N VAL A 65 25.31 14.70 11.75
CA VAL A 65 24.60 13.60 12.41
C VAL A 65 23.12 13.95 12.57
N VAL A 66 22.80 15.13 13.12
CA VAL A 66 21.42 15.62 13.28
C VAL A 66 20.69 15.68 11.94
N LEU A 67 21.35 16.15 10.88
CA LEU A 67 20.75 16.17 9.54
C LEU A 67 20.44 14.76 9.03
N LEU A 68 21.37 13.83 9.19
CA LEU A 68 21.20 12.43 8.75
C LEU A 68 20.08 11.73 9.51
N GLU A 69 20.00 11.93 10.83
CA GLU A 69 18.91 11.43 11.66
C GLU A 69 17.57 11.99 11.21
N ARG A 70 17.51 13.31 10.94
CA ARG A 70 16.30 13.95 10.44
C ARG A 70 15.88 13.38 9.08
N MET A 71 16.83 13.15 8.18
CA MET A 71 16.55 12.55 6.86
C MET A 71 16.07 11.10 6.98
N ALA A 72 16.67 10.29 7.86
CA ALA A 72 16.24 8.93 8.14
C ALA A 72 14.83 8.91 8.75
N GLN A 73 14.55 9.83 9.67
CA GLN A 73 13.25 9.97 10.30
C GLN A 73 12.16 10.33 9.28
N LEU A 74 12.38 11.37 8.46
CA LEU A 74 11.44 11.79 7.44
C LEU A 74 11.10 10.65 6.47
N ARG A 75 12.10 9.84 6.11
CA ARG A 75 11.87 8.70 5.23
C ARG A 75 11.04 7.60 5.89
N ARG A 76 11.29 7.29 7.16
CA ARG A 76 10.45 6.34 7.92
C ARG A 76 9.00 6.80 7.97
N ASP A 77 8.79 8.10 8.19
CA ASP A 77 7.45 8.69 8.21
C ASP A 77 6.78 8.60 6.83
N ASP A 78 7.52 8.84 5.74
CA ASP A 78 7.00 8.72 4.37
C ASP A 78 6.65 7.27 4.00
N ILE A 79 7.49 6.29 4.37
CA ILE A 79 7.20 4.86 4.18
C ILE A 79 5.91 4.50 4.93
N ARG A 80 5.79 4.91 6.19
CA ARG A 80 4.58 4.67 7.00
C ARG A 80 3.33 5.30 6.37
N ARG A 81 3.44 6.51 5.84
CA ARG A 81 2.34 7.17 5.10
C ARG A 81 1.96 6.41 3.84
N CYS A 82 2.93 5.90 3.10
CA CYS A 82 2.69 5.07 1.91
C CYS A 82 1.99 3.76 2.28
N GLU A 83 2.43 3.08 3.32
CA GLU A 83 1.79 1.86 3.83
C GLU A 83 0.34 2.10 4.23
N GLN A 84 0.07 3.19 4.94
CA GLN A 84 -1.30 3.59 5.30
C GLN A 84 -2.19 3.85 4.07
N LYS A 85 -1.65 4.51 3.04
CA LYS A 85 -2.38 4.74 1.78
C LYS A 85 -2.66 3.43 1.05
N ILE A 86 -1.69 2.50 1.02
CA ILE A 86 -1.87 1.20 0.38
C ILE A 86 -2.98 0.41 1.07
N GLU A 87 -3.01 0.42 2.41
CA GLU A 87 -4.05 -0.30 3.16
C GLU A 87 -5.43 0.35 2.97
N ALA A 88 -5.51 1.68 2.96
CA ALA A 88 -6.75 2.40 2.66
C ALA A 88 -7.30 2.03 1.27
N ILE A 89 -6.44 1.97 0.25
CA ILE A 89 -6.83 1.56 -1.11
C ILE A 89 -7.33 0.11 -1.12
N ARG A 90 -6.70 -0.79 -0.36
CA ARG A 90 -7.14 -2.19 -0.25
C ARG A 90 -8.53 -2.30 0.37
N ASP A 91 -8.79 -1.55 1.42
CA ASP A 91 -10.10 -1.54 2.09
C ASP A 91 -11.19 -0.92 1.24
N GLU A 92 -10.89 0.16 0.51
CA GLU A 92 -11.80 0.74 -0.47
C GLU A 92 -12.13 -0.27 -1.58
N ARG A 93 -11.12 -1.00 -2.07
CA ARG A 93 -11.32 -2.06 -3.08
C ARG A 93 -12.24 -3.17 -2.56
N ARG A 94 -12.02 -3.65 -1.33
CA ARG A 94 -12.89 -4.66 -0.69
C ARG A 94 -14.33 -4.18 -0.59
N LYS A 95 -14.56 -2.93 -0.18
CA LYS A 95 -15.91 -2.35 -0.09
C LYS A 95 -16.56 -2.21 -1.46
N ALA A 96 -15.79 -1.84 -2.49
CA ALA A 96 -16.30 -1.75 -3.86
C ALA A 96 -16.68 -3.14 -4.41
N GLU A 97 -15.86 -4.16 -4.18
CA GLU A 97 -16.14 -5.55 -4.56
C GLU A 97 -17.42 -6.08 -3.88
N GLN A 98 -17.60 -5.82 -2.57
CA GLN A 98 -18.82 -6.20 -1.86
C GLN A 98 -20.08 -5.51 -2.41
N LYS A 99 -20.00 -4.19 -2.68
CA LYS A 99 -21.12 -3.45 -3.28
C LYS A 99 -21.48 -3.98 -4.66
N LEU A 100 -20.48 -4.33 -5.47
CA LEU A 100 -20.70 -4.91 -6.79
C LEU A 100 -21.41 -6.26 -6.69
N GLU A 101 -21.04 -7.11 -5.74
CA GLU A 101 -21.70 -8.40 -5.56
C GLU A 101 -23.14 -8.24 -5.06
N SER A 102 -23.39 -7.35 -4.10
CA SER A 102 -24.76 -7.02 -3.67
C SER A 102 -25.61 -6.52 -4.84
N ALA A 103 -25.07 -5.63 -5.68
CA ALA A 103 -25.77 -5.13 -6.85
C ALA A 103 -26.07 -6.25 -7.87
N ARG A 104 -25.15 -7.21 -8.05
CA ARG A 104 -25.39 -8.39 -8.91
C ARG A 104 -26.50 -9.28 -8.37
N GLU A 105 -26.52 -9.52 -7.06
CA GLU A 105 -27.61 -10.27 -6.43
C GLU A 105 -28.96 -9.56 -6.59
N GLU A 106 -29.00 -8.24 -6.44
CA GLU A 106 -30.20 -7.42 -6.65
C GLU A 106 -30.67 -7.49 -8.10
N CYS A 107 -29.78 -7.40 -9.09
CA CYS A 107 -30.14 -7.59 -10.50
C CYS A 107 -30.74 -8.98 -10.75
N LYS A 108 -30.12 -10.05 -10.23
CA LYS A 108 -30.66 -11.42 -10.36
C LYS A 108 -32.07 -11.53 -9.75
N ARG A 109 -32.29 -10.91 -8.59
CA ARG A 109 -33.62 -10.89 -7.94
C ARG A 109 -34.64 -10.13 -8.80
N ALA A 110 -34.24 -9.00 -9.38
CA ALA A 110 -35.10 -8.22 -10.27
C ALA A 110 -35.50 -9.03 -11.52
N ASP A 111 -34.56 -9.74 -12.14
CA ASP A 111 -34.82 -10.58 -13.32
C ASP A 111 -35.83 -11.70 -13.00
N VAL A 112 -35.69 -12.36 -11.85
CA VAL A 112 -36.64 -13.40 -11.40
C VAL A 112 -38.03 -12.82 -11.16
N LEU A 113 -38.12 -11.63 -10.55
CA LEU A 113 -39.41 -10.98 -10.35
C LEU A 113 -40.05 -10.55 -11.67
N GLN A 114 -39.25 -10.08 -12.63
CA GLN A 114 -39.72 -9.70 -13.96
C GLN A 114 -40.30 -10.91 -14.71
N GLN A 115 -39.61 -12.06 -14.68
CA GLN A 115 -40.12 -13.31 -15.27
C GLN A 115 -41.47 -13.70 -14.66
N LYS A 116 -41.62 -13.65 -13.33
CA LYS A 116 -42.90 -13.93 -12.66
C LYS A 116 -44.01 -12.97 -13.06
N LEU A 117 -43.72 -11.68 -13.23
CA LEU A 117 -44.70 -10.71 -13.70
C LEU A 117 -45.16 -11.01 -15.13
N ASP A 118 -44.24 -11.41 -16.00
CA ASP A 118 -44.57 -11.76 -17.38
C ASP A 118 -45.38 -13.07 -17.45
N GLU A 119 -45.10 -14.05 -16.60
CA GLU A 119 -45.93 -15.25 -16.42
C GLU A 119 -47.36 -14.90 -15.98
N LEU A 120 -47.51 -14.05 -14.96
CA LEU A 120 -48.83 -13.61 -14.49
C LEU A 120 -49.61 -12.85 -15.57
N ARG A 121 -48.93 -12.00 -16.35
CA ARG A 121 -49.54 -11.29 -17.49
C ARG A 121 -50.00 -12.26 -18.58
N ASN A 122 -49.24 -13.32 -18.84
CA ASN A 122 -49.63 -14.35 -19.81
C ASN A 122 -50.86 -15.12 -19.31
N ILE A 123 -50.89 -15.50 -18.03
CA ILE A 123 -52.06 -16.15 -17.41
C ILE A 123 -53.29 -15.23 -17.50
N ASP A 124 -53.16 -13.94 -17.20
CA ASP A 124 -54.28 -12.99 -17.29
C ASP A 124 -54.80 -12.85 -18.73
N ARG A 125 -53.90 -12.75 -19.72
CA ARG A 125 -54.28 -12.76 -21.15
C ARG A 125 -55.03 -14.03 -21.53
N ASP A 126 -54.55 -15.20 -21.10
CA ASP A 126 -55.19 -16.48 -21.38
C ASP A 126 -56.57 -16.58 -20.74
N LEU A 127 -56.73 -16.14 -19.49
CA LEU A 127 -58.02 -16.10 -18.81
C LEU A 127 -59.01 -15.15 -19.49
N ARG A 128 -58.52 -14.01 -19.98
CA ARG A 128 -59.34 -13.02 -20.70
C ARG A 128 -59.79 -13.53 -22.06
N ASN A 129 -58.92 -14.24 -22.78
CA ASN A 129 -59.22 -14.88 -24.05
C ASN A 129 -60.15 -16.11 -23.91
N LYS A 130 -60.05 -16.83 -22.79
CA LYS A 130 -60.90 -18.00 -22.47
C LYS A 130 -62.27 -17.65 -21.91
N ARG A 131 -62.60 -16.38 -21.63
CA ARG A 131 -63.99 -16.00 -21.31
C ARG A 131 -64.82 -16.09 -22.60
N PRO A 132 -65.69 -17.11 -22.78
CA PRO A 132 -66.58 -17.11 -23.92
C PRO A 132 -67.47 -15.86 -23.80
N SER A 133 -67.53 -15.10 -24.88
CA SER A 133 -68.54 -14.06 -25.07
C SER A 133 -69.90 -14.72 -24.86
N ARG A 134 -70.49 -14.57 -23.66
CA ARG A 134 -71.91 -14.80 -23.43
C ARG A 134 -72.66 -13.70 -24.19
N ARG A 135 -72.63 -13.75 -25.52
CA ARG A 135 -73.64 -13.17 -26.38
C ARG A 135 -74.81 -14.15 -26.37
N THR A 136 -75.54 -14.13 -25.27
CA THR A 136 -76.96 -14.47 -25.28
C THR A 136 -77.70 -13.31 -25.92
N LYS A 137 -78.19 -13.50 -27.14
CA LYS A 137 -79.28 -12.74 -27.75
C LYS A 137 -80.00 -13.65 -28.75
N PRO A 138 -81.29 -13.41 -29.04
CA PRO A 138 -82.40 -12.98 -28.19
C PRO A 138 -83.26 -14.17 -27.71
#